data_AF-A0A9E0PCG4-F1
#
_entry.id   AF-A0A9E0PCG4-F1
#
_cell.length_a   1.000
_cell.length_b   1.000
_cell.length_c   1.000
_cell.angle_alpha   90.00
_cell.angle_beta   90.00
_cell.angle_gamma   90.00
#
_symmetry.space_group_name_H-M   'P 1'
#
loop_
_entity.id
_entity.type
_entity.pdbx_description
1 polymer ?
#
loop_
_entity_poly.entity_id
_entity_poly.type
_entity_poly.pdbx_seq_one_letter_code
_entity_poly.pdbx_strand_id
1 'polypeptide(L)'
;VPALNEVDRDTVDAILEESAKLNENVIFPLNRSGDEEGAQFNNGVVTTPKGFPEAFKQFGEGGWIGLGADPRWGGAGMPKTVTALTDEMLFSANPSFALYPLLGIGAALSMSQHATDEINDLYLPKIYSGEWAGTMCLTEPHAGTDLGIIKTKAVPEADGSYSITGTKIFITGGEHDLADNIIHLVLAKLPDAPAGSKGISLFLVPKFMVNADGTVGTRNQVGAGNIEHKMGIKASATCVMNFDGAKGFLIGKVNEGLAAMFVMMNYERLSMGIQGLGASEVAYQSAAAYARDRLQGRSATGVKSPEKPADSLLVHPDIRRMLLKTRAHNEAARCFVMYTAKYLDLSKYAEGEVASAAADRVALLTPVVKAFLSDKGFEGCVDAQQVFGGHGFIREWGMEQLVRDVRIAQIYEGANGIQAADLMGRKVVKNKAAFVKTYIAEMREVADRLNAPETARLKSAFVTAVDRLEGLTQRVIELSASNPDEINAAAVDYLHVFGLVSYAYMWALMAEAAVGKQADSFYADKLALADYFALRVLPEMEGRARMVEGGAAPLMSFGEAYF
;
A
#
# COMPACT_ATOMS: atom_id res chain seq x y z
N VAL A 1 13.10 3.57 21.20
CA VAL A 1 12.28 2.52 21.87
C VAL A 1 13.21 1.36 22.15
N PRO A 2 13.33 0.85 23.38
CA PRO A 2 14.35 -0.15 23.75
C PRO A 2 14.43 -1.35 22.79
N ALA A 3 13.28 -1.86 22.34
CA ALA A 3 13.19 -2.97 21.39
C ALA A 3 13.79 -2.69 19.99
N LEU A 4 14.14 -1.44 19.68
CA LEU A 4 14.69 -1.02 18.38
C LEU A 4 16.15 -0.51 18.48
N ASN A 5 16.76 -0.57 19.67
CA ASN A 5 18.09 -0.02 19.90
C ASN A 5 19.21 -0.80 19.18
N GLU A 6 18.95 -2.04 18.78
CA GLU A 6 19.91 -2.93 18.11
C GLU A 6 19.98 -2.71 16.59
N VAL A 7 19.11 -1.86 16.02
CA VAL A 7 19.09 -1.55 14.59
C VAL A 7 19.93 -0.31 14.32
N ASP A 8 21.16 -0.51 13.85
CA ASP A 8 22.07 0.57 13.48
C ASP A 8 22.06 0.89 11.98
N ARG A 9 22.75 1.98 11.60
CA ARG A 9 22.77 2.47 10.22
C ARG A 9 23.44 1.49 9.26
N ASP A 10 24.55 0.89 9.66
CA ASP A 10 25.33 -0.02 8.81
C ASP A 10 24.54 -1.29 8.50
N THR A 11 23.80 -1.81 9.48
CA THR A 11 22.86 -2.94 9.30
C THR A 11 21.77 -2.58 8.31
N VAL A 12 21.16 -1.40 8.45
CA VAL A 12 20.12 -0.95 7.51
C VAL A 12 20.68 -0.80 6.11
N ASP A 13 21.85 -0.17 5.94
CA ASP A 13 22.46 0.01 4.63
C ASP A 13 22.79 -1.34 3.96
N ALA A 14 23.31 -2.32 4.72
CA ALA A 14 23.55 -3.67 4.21
C ALA A 14 22.25 -4.39 3.77
N ILE A 15 21.17 -4.29 4.55
CA ILE A 15 19.86 -4.85 4.19
C ILE A 15 19.35 -4.24 2.88
N LEU A 16 19.47 -2.92 2.73
CA LEU A 16 19.00 -2.22 1.53
C LEU A 16 19.82 -2.58 0.30
N GLU A 17 21.15 -2.72 0.42
CA GLU A 17 22.01 -3.15 -0.68
C GLU A 17 21.71 -4.58 -1.14
N GLU A 18 21.54 -5.53 -0.22
CA GLU A 18 21.21 -6.91 -0.57
C GLU A 18 19.79 -7.03 -1.13
N SER A 19 18.83 -6.26 -0.59
CA SER A 19 17.48 -6.17 -1.13
C SER A 19 17.51 -5.63 -2.56
N ALA A 20 18.28 -4.58 -2.83
CA ALA A 20 18.43 -4.01 -4.17
C ALA A 20 19.01 -5.04 -5.14
N LYS A 21 20.08 -5.74 -4.76
CA LYS A 21 20.70 -6.79 -5.60
C LYS A 21 19.71 -7.90 -5.95
N LEU A 22 18.94 -8.39 -4.98
CA LEU A 22 17.93 -9.43 -5.24
C LEU A 22 16.85 -8.92 -6.20
N ASN A 23 16.34 -7.71 -5.96
CA ASN A 23 15.27 -7.13 -6.76
C ASN A 23 15.72 -6.86 -8.20
N GLU A 24 16.92 -6.30 -8.40
CA GLU A 24 17.46 -5.98 -9.73
C GLU A 24 17.81 -7.23 -10.53
N ASN A 25 18.42 -8.24 -9.90
CA ASN A 25 19.01 -9.36 -10.62
C ASN A 25 18.11 -10.60 -10.71
N VAL A 26 17.11 -10.72 -9.82
CA VAL A 26 16.23 -11.91 -9.75
C VAL A 26 14.77 -11.53 -10.02
N ILE A 27 14.24 -10.52 -9.33
CA ILE A 27 12.80 -10.24 -9.34
C ILE A 27 12.36 -9.40 -10.55
N PHE A 28 13.04 -8.28 -10.82
CA PHE A 28 12.71 -7.37 -11.92
C PHE A 28 12.76 -8.04 -13.31
N PRO A 29 13.74 -8.93 -13.62
CA PRO A 29 13.77 -9.65 -14.90
C PRO A 29 12.51 -10.49 -15.17
N LEU A 30 11.78 -10.92 -14.13
CA LEU A 30 10.56 -11.71 -14.24
C LEU A 30 9.30 -10.87 -14.44
N ASN A 31 9.37 -9.54 -14.34
CA ASN A 31 8.18 -8.68 -14.36
C ASN A 31 7.45 -8.73 -15.70
N ARG A 32 8.20 -8.63 -16.80
CA ARG A 32 7.61 -8.65 -18.14
C ARG A 32 7.14 -10.04 -18.55
N SER A 33 7.97 -11.07 -18.38
CA SER A 33 7.58 -12.45 -18.69
C SER A 33 6.38 -12.89 -17.86
N GLY A 34 6.30 -12.44 -16.60
CA GLY A 34 5.14 -12.67 -15.75
C GLY A 34 3.84 -12.09 -16.32
N ASP A 35 3.83 -10.88 -16.88
CA ASP A 35 2.63 -10.32 -17.54
C ASP A 35 2.29 -11.01 -18.88
N GLU A 36 3.31 -11.49 -19.60
CA GLU A 36 3.13 -12.20 -20.87
C GLU A 36 2.54 -13.59 -20.67
N GLU A 37 3.02 -14.33 -19.66
CA GLU A 37 2.56 -15.67 -19.33
C GLU A 37 1.27 -15.66 -18.48
N GLY A 38 1.21 -14.80 -17.45
CA GLY A 38 0.16 -14.78 -16.44
C GLY A 38 0.10 -16.05 -15.58
N ALA A 39 -0.64 -16.00 -14.47
CA ALA A 39 -1.02 -17.22 -13.75
C ALA A 39 -2.01 -18.02 -14.59
N GLN A 40 -1.93 -19.35 -14.54
CA GLN A 40 -2.77 -20.25 -15.34
C GLN A 40 -3.58 -21.16 -14.42
N PHE A 41 -4.82 -21.47 -14.82
CA PHE A 41 -5.70 -22.39 -14.12
C PHE A 41 -6.02 -23.60 -14.99
N ASN A 42 -5.83 -24.80 -14.45
CA ASN A 42 -6.18 -26.06 -15.10
C ASN A 42 -6.77 -27.04 -14.08
N ASN A 43 -8.09 -27.21 -14.11
CA ASN A 43 -8.83 -28.20 -13.32
C ASN A 43 -8.47 -28.20 -11.82
N GLY A 44 -8.49 -27.03 -11.18
CA GLY A 44 -8.21 -26.88 -9.75
C GLY A 44 -6.72 -26.67 -9.42
N VAL A 45 -5.82 -26.80 -10.40
CA VAL A 45 -4.40 -26.49 -10.25
C VAL A 45 -4.13 -25.10 -10.79
N VAL A 46 -3.48 -24.25 -9.99
CA VAL A 46 -2.98 -22.94 -10.41
C VAL A 46 -1.45 -23.00 -10.51
N THR A 47 -0.91 -22.65 -11.68
CA THR A 47 0.53 -22.58 -11.92
C THR A 47 0.95 -21.14 -12.16
N THR A 48 2.04 -20.72 -11.53
CA THR A 48 2.62 -19.39 -11.71
C THR A 48 3.54 -19.33 -12.93
N PRO A 49 3.89 -18.12 -13.43
CA PRO A 49 4.83 -17.98 -14.54
C PRO A 49 6.20 -18.60 -14.26
N LYS A 50 6.91 -18.94 -15.33
CA LYS A 50 8.26 -19.48 -15.24
C LYS A 50 9.20 -18.55 -14.46
N GLY A 51 10.00 -19.13 -13.57
CA GLY A 51 10.97 -18.41 -12.73
C GLY A 51 10.39 -17.91 -11.41
N PHE A 52 9.07 -17.80 -11.26
CA PHE A 52 8.44 -17.39 -9.99
C PHE A 52 8.69 -18.41 -8.86
N PRO A 53 8.56 -19.75 -9.06
CA PRO A 53 8.85 -20.72 -8.01
C PRO A 53 10.29 -20.61 -7.47
N GLU A 54 11.28 -20.49 -8.37
CA GLU A 54 12.69 -20.36 -7.99
C GLU A 54 12.95 -19.04 -7.25
N ALA A 55 12.38 -17.93 -7.75
CA ALA A 55 12.50 -16.62 -7.11
C ALA A 55 11.82 -16.57 -5.73
N PHE A 56 10.64 -17.19 -5.58
CA PHE A 56 9.92 -17.25 -4.30
C PHE A 56 10.71 -18.05 -3.27
N LYS A 57 11.25 -19.20 -3.68
CA LYS A 57 12.14 -20.00 -2.83
C LYS A 57 13.38 -19.22 -2.41
N GLN A 58 14.07 -18.57 -3.34
CA GLN A 58 15.24 -17.76 -3.03
C GLN A 58 14.89 -16.58 -2.09
N PHE A 59 13.72 -15.97 -2.27
CA PHE A 59 13.22 -14.89 -1.43
C PHE A 59 12.95 -15.38 0.01
N GLY A 60 12.34 -16.56 0.17
CA GLY A 60 12.13 -17.22 1.46
C GLY A 60 13.43 -17.63 2.15
N GLU A 61 14.32 -18.34 1.43
CA GLU A 61 15.63 -18.78 1.94
C GLU A 61 16.56 -17.61 2.32
N GLY A 62 16.39 -16.45 1.66
CA GLY A 62 17.07 -15.21 2.02
C GLY A 62 16.52 -14.51 3.26
N GLY A 63 15.44 -15.02 3.87
CA GLY A 63 14.81 -14.47 5.08
C GLY A 63 13.95 -13.23 4.83
N TRP A 64 13.66 -12.88 3.58
CA TRP A 64 12.97 -11.62 3.24
C TRP A 64 11.49 -11.61 3.65
N ILE A 65 10.82 -12.78 3.69
CA ILE A 65 9.45 -12.90 4.22
C ILE A 65 9.44 -12.68 5.73
N GLY A 66 10.42 -13.23 6.44
CA GLY A 66 10.59 -13.09 7.89
C GLY A 66 11.28 -11.80 8.35
N LEU A 67 11.58 -10.85 7.46
CA LEU A 67 12.45 -9.70 7.78
C LEU A 67 11.94 -8.87 8.97
N GLY A 68 10.65 -8.56 8.99
CA GLY A 68 10.01 -7.83 10.10
C GLY A 68 9.30 -8.71 11.14
N ALA A 69 9.40 -10.03 10.98
CA ALA A 69 8.72 -10.98 11.83
C ALA A 69 9.41 -11.15 13.18
N ASP A 70 8.67 -11.68 14.16
CA ASP A 70 9.17 -11.91 15.52
C ASP A 70 10.30 -12.98 15.52
N PRO A 71 11.45 -12.69 16.15
CA PRO A 71 12.53 -13.66 16.31
C PRO A 71 12.14 -14.98 16.98
N ARG A 72 11.10 -15.00 17.83
CA ARG A 72 10.55 -16.24 18.44
C ARG A 72 10.23 -17.30 17.39
N TRP A 73 9.74 -16.88 16.23
CA TRP A 73 9.34 -17.78 15.14
C TRP A 73 10.29 -17.71 13.95
N GLY A 74 11.54 -17.28 14.16
CA GLY A 74 12.58 -17.27 13.12
C GLY A 74 12.60 -16.02 12.24
N GLY A 75 11.90 -14.95 12.63
CA GLY A 75 12.02 -13.65 11.97
C GLY A 75 13.30 -12.89 12.34
N ALA A 76 13.62 -11.85 11.57
CA ALA A 76 14.78 -10.99 11.84
C ALA A 76 14.45 -9.79 12.75
N GLY A 77 13.18 -9.55 13.09
CA GLY A 77 12.77 -8.53 14.04
C GLY A 77 12.93 -7.08 13.56
N MET A 78 13.14 -6.85 12.26
CA MET A 78 13.38 -5.50 11.75
C MET A 78 12.11 -4.62 11.84
N PRO A 79 12.25 -3.32 12.16
CA PRO A 79 11.13 -2.41 12.26
C PRO A 79 10.46 -2.16 10.90
N LYS A 80 9.21 -1.70 10.91
CA LYS A 80 8.46 -1.35 9.70
C LYS A 80 9.14 -0.22 8.91
N THR A 81 9.85 0.67 9.59
CA THR A 81 10.70 1.68 8.93
C THR A 81 11.78 1.08 8.04
N VAL A 82 12.28 -0.12 8.32
CA VAL A 82 13.24 -0.83 7.45
C VAL A 82 12.52 -1.66 6.39
N THR A 83 11.53 -2.46 6.80
CA THR A 83 10.82 -3.34 5.86
C THR A 83 10.00 -2.57 4.81
N ALA A 84 9.51 -1.36 5.12
CA ALA A 84 8.82 -0.53 4.13
C ALA A 84 9.72 -0.14 2.93
N LEU A 85 11.03 -0.01 3.14
CA LEU A 85 11.98 0.29 2.05
C LEU A 85 12.24 -0.94 1.18
N THR A 86 12.30 -2.14 1.78
CA THR A 86 12.43 -3.39 1.01
C THR A 86 11.15 -3.70 0.24
N ASP A 87 9.97 -3.42 0.83
CA ASP A 87 8.67 -3.53 0.16
C ASP A 87 8.60 -2.61 -1.07
N GLU A 88 9.15 -1.39 -0.97
CA GLU A 88 9.17 -0.44 -2.08
C GLU A 88 10.02 -0.96 -3.24
N MET A 89 11.22 -1.50 -2.96
CA MET A 89 12.07 -2.12 -3.98
C MET A 89 11.36 -3.30 -4.64
N LEU A 90 10.67 -4.13 -3.85
CA LEU A 90 9.93 -5.29 -4.33
C LEU A 90 8.77 -4.92 -5.25
N PHE A 91 7.96 -3.93 -4.86
CA PHE A 91 6.88 -3.42 -5.70
C PHE A 91 7.38 -2.70 -6.95
N SER A 92 8.53 -2.02 -6.87
CA SER A 92 9.19 -1.42 -8.04
C SER A 92 9.67 -2.50 -9.02
N ALA A 93 10.17 -3.62 -8.49
CA ALA A 93 10.70 -4.71 -9.28
C ALA A 93 9.60 -5.52 -9.99
N ASN A 94 8.62 -6.02 -9.23
CA ASN A 94 7.56 -6.85 -9.78
C ASN A 94 6.34 -6.87 -8.85
N PRO A 95 5.30 -6.04 -9.11
CA PRO A 95 4.13 -5.96 -8.24
C PRO A 95 3.31 -7.26 -8.23
N SER A 96 3.38 -8.10 -9.27
CA SER A 96 2.69 -9.40 -9.26
C SER A 96 3.36 -10.38 -8.31
N PHE A 97 4.68 -10.46 -8.34
CA PHE A 97 5.47 -11.31 -7.45
C PHE A 97 5.35 -10.84 -6.01
N ALA A 98 5.46 -9.53 -5.77
CA ALA A 98 5.41 -8.92 -4.44
C ALA A 98 4.21 -9.35 -3.60
N LEU A 99 3.06 -9.57 -4.23
CA LEU A 99 1.82 -9.92 -3.54
C LEU A 99 1.88 -11.28 -2.83
N TYR A 100 2.62 -12.26 -3.35
CA TYR A 100 2.70 -13.59 -2.74
C TYR A 100 3.34 -13.58 -1.34
N PRO A 101 4.58 -13.07 -1.16
CA PRO A 101 5.19 -13.02 0.17
C PRO A 101 4.48 -12.04 1.10
N LEU A 102 4.01 -10.88 0.60
CA LEU A 102 3.35 -9.87 1.43
C LEU A 102 2.03 -10.36 2.04
N LEU A 103 1.24 -11.17 1.32
CA LEU A 103 0.04 -11.79 1.88
C LEU A 103 0.36 -12.82 2.97
N GLY A 104 1.48 -13.54 2.82
CA GLY A 104 2.01 -14.42 3.86
C GLY A 104 2.34 -13.63 5.14
N ILE A 105 3.05 -12.51 5.00
CA ILE A 105 3.38 -11.60 6.12
C ILE A 105 2.10 -11.06 6.77
N GLY A 106 1.13 -10.65 5.97
CA GLY A 106 -0.16 -10.17 6.43
C GLY A 106 -0.91 -11.22 7.26
N ALA A 107 -1.07 -12.43 6.72
CA ALA A 107 -1.71 -13.53 7.43
C ALA A 107 -0.99 -13.85 8.74
N ALA A 108 0.34 -13.95 8.70
CA ALA A 108 1.17 -14.22 9.86
C ALA A 108 1.04 -13.14 10.96
N LEU A 109 0.93 -11.86 10.58
CA LEU A 109 0.74 -10.76 11.53
C LEU A 109 -0.60 -10.84 12.28
N SER A 110 -1.67 -11.26 11.59
CA SER A 110 -2.97 -11.47 12.26
C SER A 110 -2.90 -12.68 13.19
N MET A 111 -2.26 -13.77 12.76
CA MET A 111 -2.08 -14.98 13.56
C MET A 111 -1.24 -14.71 14.81
N SER A 112 -0.11 -14.01 14.69
CA SER A 112 0.82 -13.78 15.80
C SER A 112 0.19 -13.03 16.98
N GLN A 113 -0.90 -12.30 16.75
CA GLN A 113 -1.58 -11.51 17.78
C GLN A 113 -2.84 -12.18 18.34
N HIS A 114 -3.46 -13.09 17.59
CA HIS A 114 -4.80 -13.58 17.90
C HIS A 114 -4.91 -15.10 17.92
N ALA A 115 -3.99 -15.82 17.30
CA ALA A 115 -3.96 -17.28 17.38
C ALA A 115 -3.39 -17.73 18.73
N THR A 116 -3.62 -19.00 19.08
CA THR A 116 -2.97 -19.61 20.26
C THR A 116 -1.48 -19.82 20.00
N ASP A 117 -0.70 -19.99 21.07
CA ASP A 117 0.73 -20.29 20.96
C ASP A 117 0.96 -21.58 20.15
N GLU A 118 0.12 -22.60 20.29
CA GLU A 118 0.25 -23.85 19.55
C GLU A 118 0.07 -23.65 18.04
N ILE A 119 -0.89 -22.80 17.63
CA ILE A 119 -1.04 -22.44 16.21
C ILE A 119 0.17 -21.60 15.76
N ASN A 120 0.59 -20.61 16.54
CA ASN A 120 1.69 -19.75 16.13
C ASN A 120 3.01 -20.52 15.98
N ASP A 121 3.34 -21.37 16.95
CA ASP A 121 4.56 -22.17 16.96
C ASP A 121 4.60 -23.19 15.80
N LEU A 122 3.44 -23.67 15.35
CA LEU A 122 3.35 -24.61 14.24
C LEU A 122 3.43 -23.92 12.86
N TYR A 123 2.71 -22.82 12.67
CA TYR A 123 2.49 -22.24 11.34
C TYR A 123 3.44 -21.07 11.02
N LEU A 124 3.76 -20.21 11.98
CA LEU A 124 4.51 -18.98 11.70
C LEU A 124 5.94 -19.23 11.20
N PRO A 125 6.74 -20.16 11.76
CA PRO A 125 8.09 -20.42 11.24
C PRO A 125 8.09 -20.84 9.77
N LYS A 126 7.08 -21.61 9.37
CA LYS A 126 6.91 -22.12 8.00
C LYS A 126 6.48 -21.04 7.01
N ILE A 127 5.67 -20.08 7.47
CA ILE A 127 5.30 -18.91 6.67
C ILE A 127 6.51 -17.98 6.49
N TYR A 128 7.24 -17.68 7.58
CA TYR A 128 8.38 -16.76 7.53
C TYR A 128 9.58 -17.30 6.75
N SER A 129 9.76 -18.63 6.67
CA SER A 129 10.78 -19.25 5.82
C SER A 129 10.37 -19.32 4.34
N GLY A 130 9.10 -19.09 4.01
CA GLY A 130 8.55 -19.29 2.67
C GLY A 130 8.27 -20.73 2.29
N GLU A 131 8.39 -21.69 3.23
CA GLU A 131 7.98 -23.07 2.98
C GLU A 131 6.46 -23.15 2.75
N TRP A 132 5.70 -22.38 3.53
CA TRP A 132 4.26 -22.20 3.37
C TRP A 132 3.93 -20.74 3.02
N ALA A 133 2.85 -20.54 2.28
CA ALA A 133 2.32 -19.22 1.97
C ALA A 133 1.09 -18.91 2.84
N GLY A 134 0.65 -17.66 2.82
CA GLY A 134 -0.56 -17.20 3.47
C GLY A 134 -1.42 -16.34 2.54
N THR A 135 -2.72 -16.35 2.78
CA THR A 135 -3.69 -15.50 2.06
C THR A 135 -4.88 -15.16 2.95
N MET A 136 -5.68 -14.21 2.51
CA MET A 136 -6.88 -13.77 3.21
C MET A 136 -8.13 -13.93 2.35
N CYS A 137 -9.18 -14.44 2.96
CA CYS A 137 -10.42 -14.89 2.32
C CYS A 137 -11.63 -14.16 2.91
N LEU A 138 -11.88 -12.92 2.45
CA LEU A 138 -12.92 -12.04 3.00
C LEU A 138 -14.15 -11.96 2.08
N THR A 139 -13.92 -11.48 0.86
CA THR A 139 -14.93 -11.00 -0.10
C THR A 139 -15.75 -12.14 -0.68
N GLU A 140 -17.05 -11.89 -0.88
CA GLU A 140 -17.99 -12.78 -1.57
C GLU A 140 -18.65 -12.03 -2.75
N PRO A 141 -19.26 -12.72 -3.73
CA PRO A 141 -19.87 -12.06 -4.90
C PRO A 141 -20.87 -10.94 -4.59
N HIS A 142 -21.51 -11.00 -3.43
CA HIS A 142 -22.48 -10.01 -2.96
C HIS A 142 -21.94 -9.13 -1.81
N ALA A 143 -20.69 -9.34 -1.38
CA ALA A 143 -20.11 -8.72 -0.18
C ALA A 143 -18.65 -8.30 -0.43
N GLY A 144 -18.46 -7.03 -0.80
CA GLY A 144 -17.14 -6.38 -0.88
C GLY A 144 -16.92 -5.42 0.28
N THR A 145 -17.24 -4.14 0.08
CA THR A 145 -17.15 -3.11 1.13
C THR A 145 -17.99 -3.45 2.36
N ASP A 146 -19.18 -4.02 2.16
CA ASP A 146 -20.03 -4.50 3.25
C ASP A 146 -19.78 -6.00 3.52
N LEU A 147 -18.77 -6.29 4.33
CA LEU A 147 -18.50 -7.66 4.80
C LEU A 147 -19.58 -8.16 5.76
N GLY A 148 -20.46 -7.30 6.28
CA GLY A 148 -21.48 -7.69 7.24
C GLY A 148 -22.50 -8.69 6.68
N ILE A 149 -22.61 -8.79 5.36
CA ILE A 149 -23.58 -9.64 4.67
C ILE A 149 -23.00 -10.94 4.10
N ILE A 150 -21.74 -11.29 4.44
CA ILE A 150 -21.15 -12.58 4.05
C ILE A 150 -22.00 -13.77 4.51
N LYS A 151 -21.98 -14.84 3.71
CA LYS A 151 -22.75 -16.07 3.89
C LYS A 151 -21.90 -17.31 4.15
N THR A 152 -20.58 -17.23 3.98
CA THR A 152 -19.68 -18.34 4.35
C THR A 152 -19.93 -18.73 5.81
N LYS A 153 -20.19 -20.02 6.03
CA LYS A 153 -20.55 -20.58 7.34
C LYS A 153 -19.41 -21.39 7.94
N ALA A 154 -19.34 -21.41 9.27
CA ALA A 154 -18.42 -22.24 10.04
C ALA A 154 -19.22 -23.06 11.06
N VAL A 155 -19.43 -24.34 10.79
CA VAL A 155 -20.18 -25.26 11.68
C VAL A 155 -19.20 -25.91 12.65
N PRO A 156 -19.37 -25.79 13.98
CA PRO A 156 -18.50 -26.45 14.95
C PRO A 156 -18.53 -27.98 14.82
N GLU A 157 -17.36 -28.61 14.94
CA GLU A 157 -17.19 -30.07 14.93
C GLU A 157 -16.80 -30.60 16.33
N ALA A 158 -16.99 -31.89 16.55
CA ALA A 158 -16.78 -32.52 17.86
C ALA A 158 -15.32 -32.50 18.36
N ASP A 159 -14.35 -32.35 17.44
CA ASP A 159 -12.91 -32.28 17.75
C ASP A 159 -12.40 -30.85 18.01
N GLY A 160 -13.30 -29.87 18.08
CA GLY A 160 -12.98 -28.46 18.29
C GLY A 160 -12.61 -27.70 17.03
N SER A 161 -12.55 -28.36 15.87
CA SER A 161 -12.45 -27.69 14.57
C SER A 161 -13.80 -27.17 14.08
N TYR A 162 -13.79 -26.53 12.91
CA TYR A 162 -14.99 -26.03 12.24
C TYR A 162 -15.02 -26.52 10.80
N SER A 163 -16.19 -26.92 10.33
CA SER A 163 -16.47 -27.20 8.93
C SER A 163 -16.88 -25.91 8.22
N ILE A 164 -15.99 -25.39 7.38
CA ILE A 164 -16.14 -24.13 6.65
C ILE A 164 -16.78 -24.42 5.30
N THR A 165 -17.88 -23.73 4.99
CA THR A 165 -18.56 -23.86 3.68
C THR A 165 -18.92 -22.52 3.09
N GLY A 166 -18.54 -22.27 1.84
CA GLY A 166 -18.87 -21.05 1.12
C GLY A 166 -17.94 -20.79 -0.06
N THR A 167 -18.14 -19.65 -0.71
CA THR A 167 -17.32 -19.20 -1.83
C THR A 167 -16.80 -17.81 -1.55
N LYS A 168 -15.50 -17.62 -1.75
CA LYS A 168 -14.83 -16.32 -1.69
C LYS A 168 -14.32 -15.93 -3.06
N ILE A 169 -14.28 -14.64 -3.37
CA ILE A 169 -13.80 -14.13 -4.67
C ILE A 169 -12.71 -13.10 -4.48
N PHE A 170 -11.94 -12.88 -5.54
CA PHE A 170 -10.84 -11.92 -5.56
C PHE A 170 -9.75 -12.24 -4.53
N ILE A 171 -9.50 -13.54 -4.31
CA ILE A 171 -8.50 -14.00 -3.34
C ILE A 171 -7.13 -14.04 -4.01
N THR A 172 -6.34 -13.01 -3.74
CA THR A 172 -4.95 -12.92 -4.18
C THR A 172 -4.12 -14.04 -3.56
N GLY A 173 -3.35 -14.77 -4.35
CA GLY A 173 -2.56 -15.91 -3.87
C GLY A 173 -3.42 -17.04 -3.29
N GLY A 174 -4.71 -17.13 -3.64
CA GLY A 174 -5.60 -18.17 -3.11
C GLY A 174 -5.19 -19.60 -3.45
N GLU A 175 -4.50 -19.80 -4.57
CA GLU A 175 -3.92 -21.08 -4.97
C GLU A 175 -2.71 -20.80 -5.88
N HIS A 176 -1.67 -21.62 -5.75
CA HIS A 176 -0.42 -21.54 -6.54
C HIS A 176 0.52 -22.72 -6.24
N ASP A 177 1.61 -22.80 -7.00
CA ASP A 177 2.68 -23.79 -6.94
C ASP A 177 3.98 -23.29 -6.26
N LEU A 178 3.98 -22.06 -5.72
CA LEU A 178 5.17 -21.47 -5.07
C LEU A 178 5.56 -22.08 -3.72
N ALA A 179 4.64 -22.74 -3.01
CA ALA A 179 4.82 -23.18 -1.63
C ALA A 179 4.13 -24.54 -1.39
N ASP A 180 4.62 -25.29 -0.40
CA ASP A 180 4.15 -26.65 -0.11
C ASP A 180 2.74 -26.65 0.52
N ASN A 181 2.39 -25.57 1.23
CA ASN A 181 1.08 -25.36 1.82
C ASN A 181 0.66 -23.88 1.70
N ILE A 182 -0.64 -23.61 1.75
CA ILE A 182 -1.21 -22.25 1.75
C ILE A 182 -2.18 -22.14 2.91
N ILE A 183 -1.95 -21.16 3.77
CA ILE A 183 -2.75 -20.91 4.97
C ILE A 183 -3.77 -19.82 4.67
N HIS A 184 -5.04 -20.20 4.55
CA HIS A 184 -6.12 -19.26 4.26
C HIS A 184 -6.71 -18.73 5.56
N LEU A 185 -6.69 -17.42 5.75
CA LEU A 185 -7.44 -16.77 6.82
C LEU A 185 -8.82 -16.38 6.31
N VAL A 186 -9.85 -17.12 6.73
CA VAL A 186 -11.20 -17.07 6.18
C VAL A 186 -12.16 -16.40 7.16
N LEU A 187 -12.90 -15.40 6.68
CA LEU A 187 -14.04 -14.84 7.41
C LEU A 187 -15.29 -15.67 7.17
N ALA A 188 -15.89 -16.15 8.25
CA ALA A 188 -17.11 -16.94 8.22
C ALA A 188 -17.99 -16.66 9.45
N LYS A 189 -19.25 -17.06 9.39
CA LYS A 189 -20.22 -16.92 10.49
C LYS A 189 -20.60 -18.27 11.07
N LEU A 190 -20.73 -18.33 12.39
CA LEU A 190 -21.32 -19.49 13.07
C LEU A 190 -22.85 -19.54 12.83
N PRO A 191 -23.49 -20.72 12.95
CA PRO A 191 -24.94 -20.85 12.75
C PRO A 191 -25.80 -19.96 13.65
N ASP A 192 -25.32 -19.66 14.86
CA ASP A 192 -25.96 -18.84 15.88
C ASP A 192 -25.40 -17.41 15.96
N ALA A 193 -24.52 -17.03 15.02
CA ALA A 193 -23.87 -15.73 15.04
C ALA A 193 -24.87 -14.57 14.83
N PRO A 194 -24.66 -13.42 15.51
CA PRO A 194 -25.43 -12.21 15.25
C PRO A 194 -25.42 -11.78 13.77
N ALA A 195 -26.49 -11.11 13.34
CA ALA A 195 -26.51 -10.51 12.00
C ALA A 195 -25.45 -9.40 11.83
N GLY A 196 -25.06 -9.13 10.59
CA GLY A 196 -24.10 -8.09 10.25
C GLY A 196 -22.64 -8.45 10.58
N SER A 197 -21.81 -7.42 10.67
CA SER A 197 -20.36 -7.52 10.89
C SER A 197 -19.96 -8.05 12.26
N LYS A 198 -20.85 -7.90 13.26
CA LYS A 198 -20.63 -8.38 14.63
C LYS A 198 -20.73 -9.90 14.80
N GLY A 199 -21.18 -10.63 13.78
CA GLY A 199 -21.25 -12.10 13.81
C GLY A 199 -20.12 -12.80 13.06
N ILE A 200 -19.07 -12.08 12.70
CA ILE A 200 -18.00 -12.60 11.86
C ILE A 200 -16.86 -13.11 12.74
N SER A 201 -16.43 -14.34 12.49
CA SER A 201 -15.26 -14.99 13.09
C SER A 201 -14.17 -15.19 12.04
N LEU A 202 -12.92 -15.34 12.50
CA LEU A 202 -11.75 -15.60 11.66
C LEU A 202 -11.29 -17.06 11.83
N PHE A 203 -11.00 -17.75 10.74
CA PHE A 203 -10.58 -19.14 10.75
C PHE A 203 -9.31 -19.34 9.93
N LEU A 204 -8.37 -20.12 10.46
CA LEU A 204 -7.26 -20.68 9.70
C LEU A 204 -7.75 -21.95 8.99
N VAL A 205 -7.66 -21.97 7.67
CA VAL A 205 -8.01 -23.12 6.81
C VAL A 205 -6.81 -23.46 5.93
N PRO A 206 -6.04 -24.52 6.24
CA PRO A 206 -4.85 -24.84 5.47
C PRO A 206 -5.24 -25.59 4.18
N LYS A 207 -4.51 -25.38 3.08
CA LYS A 207 -4.65 -26.13 1.81
C LYS A 207 -4.49 -27.62 2.04
N PHE A 208 -3.48 -28.00 2.81
CA PHE A 208 -3.24 -29.35 3.28
C PHE A 208 -3.27 -29.37 4.81
N MET A 209 -3.92 -30.38 5.39
CA MET A 209 -3.89 -30.61 6.82
C MET A 209 -2.45 -30.77 7.30
N VAL A 210 -2.13 -30.30 8.51
CA VAL A 210 -0.81 -30.44 9.10
C VAL A 210 -0.81 -31.64 10.03
N ASN A 211 0.17 -32.55 9.85
CA ASN A 211 0.35 -33.71 10.70
C ASN A 211 0.93 -33.30 12.06
N ALA A 212 0.84 -34.19 13.07
CA ALA A 212 1.36 -33.91 14.41
C ALA A 212 2.89 -33.66 14.47
N ASP A 213 3.64 -34.13 13.47
CA ASP A 213 5.08 -33.90 13.32
C ASP A 213 5.42 -32.61 12.54
N GLY A 214 4.42 -31.81 12.18
CA GLY A 214 4.58 -30.56 11.44
C GLY A 214 4.71 -30.73 9.92
N THR A 215 4.61 -31.96 9.39
CA THR A 215 4.66 -32.21 7.94
C THR A 215 3.32 -31.96 7.25
N VAL A 216 3.37 -31.73 5.94
CA VAL A 216 2.18 -31.59 5.09
C VAL A 216 1.46 -32.93 4.97
N GLY A 217 0.18 -32.94 5.32
CA GLY A 217 -0.70 -34.10 5.33
C GLY A 217 -1.70 -34.11 4.17
N THR A 218 -2.92 -34.59 4.44
CA THR A 218 -3.95 -34.78 3.41
C THR A 218 -4.50 -33.45 2.89
N ARG A 219 -4.91 -33.41 1.61
CA ARG A 219 -5.56 -32.24 1.02
C ARG A 219 -6.87 -31.94 1.76
N ASN A 220 -7.02 -30.70 2.21
CA ASN A 220 -8.26 -30.20 2.81
C ASN A 220 -9.28 -29.84 1.71
N GLN A 221 -10.56 -29.70 2.07
CA GLN A 221 -11.66 -29.42 1.13
C GLN A 221 -11.77 -27.93 0.76
N VAL A 222 -10.65 -27.33 0.38
CA VAL A 222 -10.52 -25.93 -0.07
C VAL A 222 -9.73 -25.88 -1.38
N GLY A 223 -10.19 -25.13 -2.38
CA GLY A 223 -9.44 -24.98 -3.63
C GLY A 223 -9.97 -23.86 -4.53
N ALA A 224 -9.16 -23.49 -5.51
CA ALA A 224 -9.58 -22.52 -6.52
C ALA A 224 -10.56 -23.18 -7.50
N GLY A 225 -11.73 -22.55 -7.69
CA GLY A 225 -12.68 -22.91 -8.74
C GLY A 225 -12.34 -22.28 -10.09
N ASN A 226 -11.68 -21.11 -10.08
CA ASN A 226 -11.14 -20.43 -11.26
C ASN A 226 -10.17 -19.30 -10.83
N ILE A 227 -9.49 -18.67 -11.79
CA ILE A 227 -8.76 -17.41 -11.62
C ILE A 227 -9.33 -16.30 -12.52
N GLU A 228 -9.22 -15.05 -12.08
CA GLU A 228 -9.75 -13.88 -12.79
C GLU A 228 -8.84 -13.42 -13.94
N HIS A 229 -9.46 -12.99 -15.05
CA HIS A 229 -8.77 -12.31 -16.15
C HIS A 229 -8.69 -10.81 -15.87
N LYS A 230 -7.49 -10.31 -15.57
CA LYS A 230 -7.26 -8.95 -15.06
C LYS A 230 -6.58 -8.03 -16.07
N MET A 231 -6.76 -6.72 -15.86
CA MET A 231 -6.06 -5.67 -16.60
C MET A 231 -4.53 -5.76 -16.45
N GLY A 232 -4.06 -5.89 -15.20
CA GLY A 232 -2.65 -5.99 -14.82
C GLY A 232 -2.46 -6.99 -13.68
N ILE A 233 -1.27 -7.00 -13.11
CA ILE A 233 -0.79 -7.96 -12.11
C ILE A 233 -1.13 -9.42 -12.46
N LYS A 234 -0.99 -9.77 -13.74
CA LYS A 234 -1.52 -11.02 -14.30
C LYS A 234 -0.82 -12.26 -13.76
N ALA A 235 0.44 -12.12 -13.34
CA ALA A 235 1.20 -13.20 -12.71
C ALA A 235 0.78 -13.48 -11.26
N SER A 236 0.02 -12.57 -10.63
CA SER A 236 -0.59 -12.82 -9.33
C SER A 236 -1.93 -13.52 -9.53
N ALA A 237 -2.03 -14.76 -9.06
CA ALA A 237 -3.28 -15.52 -9.11
C ALA A 237 -4.35 -14.85 -8.24
N THR A 238 -5.48 -14.51 -8.85
CA THR A 238 -6.64 -13.93 -8.16
C THR A 238 -7.77 -14.93 -8.28
N CYS A 239 -8.09 -15.61 -7.19
CA CYS A 239 -8.86 -16.83 -7.23
C CYS A 239 -10.32 -16.61 -6.79
N VAL A 240 -11.21 -17.40 -7.39
CA VAL A 240 -12.48 -17.79 -6.77
C VAL A 240 -12.19 -19.02 -5.92
N MET A 241 -12.31 -18.91 -4.60
CA MET A 241 -12.04 -19.99 -3.65
C MET A 241 -13.32 -20.65 -3.19
N ASN A 242 -13.38 -21.97 -3.26
CA ASN A 242 -14.47 -22.77 -2.73
C ASN A 242 -14.02 -23.52 -1.48
N PHE A 243 -14.89 -23.51 -0.48
CA PHE A 243 -14.75 -24.23 0.78
C PHE A 243 -15.93 -25.20 0.87
N ASP A 244 -15.67 -26.50 0.85
CA ASP A 244 -16.69 -27.56 0.75
C ASP A 244 -16.69 -28.43 2.00
N GLY A 245 -16.95 -27.80 3.14
CA GLY A 245 -16.75 -28.44 4.45
C GLY A 245 -15.27 -28.55 4.79
N ALA A 246 -14.48 -27.54 4.40
CA ALA A 246 -13.06 -27.45 4.70
C ALA A 246 -12.86 -27.38 6.21
N LYS A 247 -11.89 -28.14 6.72
CA LYS A 247 -11.57 -28.11 8.13
C LYS A 247 -10.82 -26.82 8.47
N GLY A 248 -11.32 -26.05 9.43
CA GLY A 248 -10.74 -24.79 9.88
C GLY A 248 -10.62 -24.69 11.40
N PHE A 249 -9.76 -23.79 11.86
CA PHE A 249 -9.47 -23.57 13.27
C PHE A 249 -9.71 -22.10 13.61
N LEU A 250 -10.42 -21.83 14.70
CA LEU A 250 -10.74 -20.47 15.12
C LEU A 250 -9.43 -19.71 15.46
N ILE A 251 -9.32 -18.48 14.95
CA ILE A 251 -8.28 -17.52 15.31
C ILE A 251 -8.93 -16.39 16.12
N GLY A 252 -8.40 -16.12 17.31
CA GLY A 252 -8.99 -15.18 18.25
C GLY A 252 -10.27 -15.72 18.88
N LYS A 253 -11.25 -14.83 19.05
CA LYS A 253 -12.54 -15.15 19.69
C LYS A 253 -13.66 -15.22 18.67
N VAL A 254 -14.67 -16.02 18.99
CA VAL A 254 -15.94 -16.08 18.25
C VAL A 254 -16.51 -14.66 18.11
N ASN A 255 -16.97 -14.30 16.92
CA ASN A 255 -17.59 -13.01 16.58
C ASN A 255 -16.65 -11.78 16.64
N GLU A 256 -15.33 -12.00 16.81
CA GLU A 256 -14.31 -10.94 16.82
C GLU A 256 -13.38 -11.00 15.60
N GLY A 257 -13.77 -11.70 14.53
CA GLY A 257 -12.92 -11.95 13.36
C GLY A 257 -12.48 -10.67 12.64
N LEU A 258 -13.36 -9.69 12.46
CA LEU A 258 -12.99 -8.41 11.86
C LEU A 258 -12.01 -7.61 12.74
N ALA A 259 -12.14 -7.70 14.07
CA ALA A 259 -11.20 -7.05 14.97
C ALA A 259 -9.81 -7.69 14.88
N ALA A 260 -9.75 -9.02 14.78
CA ALA A 260 -8.51 -9.77 14.59
C ALA A 260 -7.79 -9.45 13.27
N MET A 261 -8.52 -9.00 12.25
CA MET A 261 -7.92 -8.54 10.98
C MET A 261 -7.52 -7.06 11.01
N PHE A 262 -8.15 -6.22 11.84
CA PHE A 262 -8.00 -4.77 11.76
C PHE A 262 -6.57 -4.29 12.03
N VAL A 263 -5.83 -4.97 12.90
CA VAL A 263 -4.42 -4.60 13.18
C VAL A 263 -3.57 -4.75 11.92
N MET A 264 -3.77 -5.84 11.19
CA MET A 264 -3.09 -6.12 9.93
C MET A 264 -3.52 -5.14 8.81
N MET A 265 -4.78 -4.72 8.78
CA MET A 265 -5.27 -3.76 7.78
C MET A 265 -4.46 -2.44 7.76
N ASN A 266 -3.96 -1.96 8.91
CA ASN A 266 -3.13 -0.76 8.92
C ASN A 266 -1.79 -0.96 8.21
N TYR A 267 -1.18 -2.15 8.36
CA TYR A 267 0.06 -2.51 7.67
C TYR A 267 -0.18 -2.69 6.17
N GLU A 268 -1.26 -3.38 5.78
CA GLU A 268 -1.59 -3.56 4.36
C GLU A 268 -1.91 -2.25 3.66
N ARG A 269 -2.66 -1.35 4.31
CA ARG A 269 -2.95 -0.02 3.74
C ARG A 269 -1.68 0.78 3.46
N LEU A 270 -0.67 0.68 4.33
CA LEU A 270 0.66 1.23 4.07
C LEU A 270 1.31 0.54 2.86
N SER A 271 1.32 -0.79 2.82
CA SER A 271 1.86 -1.58 1.70
C SER A 271 1.23 -1.23 0.36
N MET A 272 -0.08 -0.99 0.29
CA MET A 272 -0.74 -0.59 -0.96
C MET A 272 -0.39 0.84 -1.40
N GLY A 273 -0.11 1.74 -0.45
CA GLY A 273 0.49 3.04 -0.75
C GLY A 273 1.91 2.89 -1.31
N ILE A 274 2.69 1.96 -0.75
CA ILE A 274 4.04 1.62 -1.23
C ILE A 274 3.99 1.03 -2.64
N GLN A 275 2.99 0.20 -2.98
CA GLN A 275 2.82 -0.29 -4.35
C GLN A 275 2.65 0.85 -5.35
N GLY A 276 1.83 1.86 -5.03
CA GLY A 276 1.67 3.06 -5.85
C GLY A 276 3.00 3.79 -6.04
N LEU A 277 3.75 3.98 -4.96
CA LEU A 277 5.08 4.59 -4.97
C LEU A 277 6.08 3.79 -5.81
N GLY A 278 6.21 2.49 -5.58
CA GLY A 278 7.19 1.64 -6.26
C GLY A 278 6.97 1.59 -7.77
N ALA A 279 5.72 1.43 -8.21
CA ALA A 279 5.38 1.49 -9.63
C ALA A 279 5.74 2.84 -10.26
N SER A 280 5.44 3.95 -9.57
CA SER A 280 5.80 5.30 -10.03
C SER A 280 7.31 5.54 -10.04
N GLU A 281 8.06 4.94 -9.12
CA GLU A 281 9.52 5.04 -9.04
C GLU A 281 10.18 4.38 -10.24
N VAL A 282 9.86 3.12 -10.53
CA VAL A 282 10.43 2.42 -11.70
C VAL A 282 10.00 3.06 -13.02
N ALA A 283 8.76 3.59 -13.08
CA ALA A 283 8.28 4.33 -14.24
C ALA A 283 9.08 5.63 -14.44
N TYR A 284 9.31 6.39 -13.37
CA TYR A 284 10.12 7.61 -13.40
C TYR A 284 11.56 7.33 -13.82
N GLN A 285 12.21 6.31 -13.26
CA GLN A 285 13.58 5.95 -13.61
C GLN A 285 13.69 5.60 -15.11
N SER A 286 12.75 4.79 -15.61
CA SER A 286 12.66 4.43 -17.03
C SER A 286 12.46 5.66 -17.92
N ALA A 287 11.54 6.55 -17.56
CA ALA A 287 11.25 7.77 -18.31
C ALA A 287 12.41 8.78 -18.29
N ALA A 288 13.07 8.95 -17.14
CA ALA A 288 14.22 9.83 -17.00
C ALA A 288 15.40 9.33 -17.83
N ALA A 289 15.66 8.02 -17.83
CA ALA A 289 16.67 7.41 -18.68
C ALA A 289 16.35 7.62 -20.16
N TYR A 290 15.13 7.28 -20.59
CA TYR A 290 14.70 7.47 -21.97
C TYR A 290 14.78 8.94 -22.41
N ALA A 291 14.38 9.90 -21.57
CA ALA A 291 14.42 11.31 -21.88
C ALA A 291 15.85 11.85 -22.06
N ARG A 292 16.83 11.31 -21.31
CA ARG A 292 18.25 11.66 -21.49
C ARG A 292 18.77 11.24 -22.85
N ASP A 293 18.41 10.04 -23.29
CA ASP A 293 19.00 9.43 -24.49
C ASP A 293 18.25 9.78 -25.77
N ARG A 294 16.92 9.91 -25.70
CA ARG A 294 16.09 10.20 -26.86
C ARG A 294 16.35 11.60 -27.40
N LEU A 295 16.74 11.67 -28.67
CA LEU A 295 16.97 12.93 -29.38
C LEU A 295 15.72 13.28 -30.22
N GLN A 296 15.12 14.45 -29.97
CA GLN A 296 14.00 14.96 -30.77
C GLN A 296 13.82 16.46 -30.58
N GLY A 297 13.78 17.21 -31.68
CA GLY A 297 13.65 18.67 -31.67
C GLY A 297 14.89 19.40 -31.14
N ARG A 298 14.76 20.72 -30.95
CA ARG A 298 15.83 21.60 -30.43
C ARG A 298 15.30 22.45 -29.29
N SER A 299 16.21 22.87 -28.40
CA SER A 299 15.86 23.82 -27.34
C SER A 299 15.42 25.16 -27.92
N ALA A 300 14.37 25.74 -27.34
CA ALA A 300 13.92 27.09 -27.67
C ALA A 300 14.95 28.18 -27.33
N THR A 301 15.95 27.87 -26.49
CA THR A 301 17.03 28.80 -26.10
C THR A 301 18.33 28.57 -26.86
N GLY A 302 18.23 27.98 -28.06
CA GLY A 302 19.36 27.64 -28.91
C GLY A 302 19.88 26.22 -28.69
N VAL A 303 20.52 25.68 -29.72
CA VAL A 303 21.00 24.29 -29.80
C VAL A 303 21.88 23.92 -28.60
N LYS A 304 21.58 22.78 -27.95
CA LYS A 304 22.34 22.29 -26.78
C LYS A 304 23.31 21.16 -27.10
N SER A 305 23.02 20.38 -28.13
CA SER A 305 23.90 19.32 -28.65
C SER A 305 24.21 19.57 -30.13
N PRO A 306 25.13 20.52 -30.43
CA PRO A 306 25.43 20.95 -31.81
C PRO A 306 25.98 19.82 -32.68
N GLU A 307 26.64 18.84 -32.08
CA GLU A 307 27.23 17.67 -32.73
C GLU A 307 26.21 16.56 -33.04
N LYS A 308 24.98 16.66 -32.53
CA LYS A 308 23.92 15.66 -32.68
C LYS A 308 22.81 16.15 -33.62
N PRO A 309 22.02 15.26 -34.26
CA PRO A 309 20.93 15.65 -35.16
C PRO A 309 19.77 16.36 -34.45
N ALA A 310 19.58 16.14 -33.15
CA ALA A 310 18.60 16.80 -32.28
C ALA A 310 19.14 16.88 -30.85
N ASP A 311 18.49 17.68 -30.01
CA ASP A 311 18.80 17.74 -28.58
C ASP A 311 18.04 16.63 -27.83
N SER A 312 18.50 16.28 -26.62
CA SER A 312 17.79 15.38 -25.69
C SER A 312 16.39 15.93 -25.37
N LEU A 313 15.42 15.05 -25.11
CA LEU A 313 14.08 15.45 -24.67
C LEU A 313 14.08 16.38 -23.45
N LEU A 314 15.12 16.31 -22.60
CA LEU A 314 15.26 17.16 -21.42
C LEU A 314 15.42 18.66 -21.73
N VAL A 315 15.58 19.07 -22.98
CA VAL A 315 15.53 20.50 -23.32
C VAL A 315 14.10 21.06 -23.34
N HIS A 316 13.08 20.20 -23.40
CA HIS A 316 11.69 20.58 -23.49
C HIS A 316 11.06 20.81 -22.10
N PRO A 317 10.48 21.98 -21.82
CA PRO A 317 9.90 22.27 -20.50
C PRO A 317 8.80 21.29 -20.06
N ASP A 318 8.00 20.78 -20.99
CA ASP A 318 6.92 19.85 -20.66
C ASP A 318 7.43 18.47 -20.21
N ILE A 319 8.51 17.97 -20.81
CA ILE A 319 9.19 16.74 -20.37
C ILE A 319 9.72 16.93 -18.95
N ARG A 320 10.35 18.08 -18.66
CA ARG A 320 10.81 18.42 -17.31
C ARG A 320 9.65 18.53 -16.32
N ARG A 321 8.52 19.13 -16.72
CA ARG A 321 7.32 19.23 -15.87
C ARG A 321 6.83 17.86 -15.44
N MET A 322 6.69 16.91 -16.37
CA MET A 322 6.24 15.54 -16.05
C MET A 322 7.25 14.84 -15.14
N LEU A 323 8.55 14.83 -15.50
CA LEU A 323 9.58 14.17 -14.70
C LEU A 323 9.73 14.76 -13.29
N LEU A 324 9.71 16.10 -13.16
CA LEU A 324 9.82 16.77 -11.86
C LEU A 324 8.55 16.60 -11.02
N LYS A 325 7.36 16.57 -11.63
CA LYS A 325 6.10 16.28 -10.91
C LYS A 325 6.16 14.87 -10.31
N THR A 326 6.47 13.86 -11.13
CA THR A 326 6.57 12.47 -10.65
C THR A 326 7.64 12.32 -9.57
N ARG A 327 8.84 12.90 -9.77
CA ARG A 327 9.90 12.89 -8.75
C ARG A 327 9.49 13.58 -7.46
N ALA A 328 8.83 14.73 -7.55
CA ALA A 328 8.37 15.48 -6.37
C ALA A 328 7.35 14.69 -5.55
N HIS A 329 6.45 13.95 -6.21
CA HIS A 329 5.52 13.05 -5.54
C HIS A 329 6.25 11.85 -4.94
N ASN A 330 7.12 11.16 -5.68
CA ASN A 330 7.81 9.96 -5.18
C ASN A 330 8.67 10.24 -3.95
N GLU A 331 9.44 11.34 -3.94
CA GLU A 331 10.28 11.67 -2.80
C GLU A 331 9.47 12.05 -1.55
N ALA A 332 8.36 12.77 -1.72
CA ALA A 332 7.44 13.06 -0.62
C ALA A 332 6.68 11.82 -0.14
N ALA A 333 6.24 10.96 -1.06
CA ALA A 333 5.58 9.69 -0.78
C ALA A 333 6.49 8.78 0.06
N ARG A 334 7.75 8.63 -0.33
CA ARG A 334 8.74 7.82 0.39
C ARG A 334 8.96 8.35 1.80
N CYS A 335 9.10 9.67 1.95
CA CYS A 335 9.18 10.30 3.26
C CYS A 335 7.90 10.08 4.09
N PHE A 336 6.72 10.14 3.46
CA PHE A 336 5.43 9.93 4.15
C PHE A 336 5.21 8.47 4.57
N VAL A 337 5.66 7.51 3.75
CA VAL A 337 5.71 6.08 4.09
C VAL A 337 6.59 5.87 5.30
N MET A 338 7.82 6.41 5.29
CA MET A 338 8.75 6.30 6.42
C MET A 338 8.21 6.95 7.70
N TYR A 339 7.58 8.12 7.57
CA TYR A 339 6.91 8.80 8.67
C TYR A 339 5.80 7.92 9.26
N THR A 340 4.94 7.34 8.42
CA THR A 340 3.84 6.49 8.88
C THR A 340 4.35 5.17 9.47
N ALA A 341 5.38 4.58 8.87
CA ALA A 341 6.05 3.37 9.36
C ALA A 341 6.64 3.59 10.76
N LYS A 342 7.26 4.76 11.01
CA LYS A 342 7.74 5.13 12.35
C LYS A 342 6.61 5.09 13.38
N TYR A 343 5.42 5.57 13.04
CA TYR A 343 4.29 5.52 13.98
C TYR A 343 3.69 4.12 14.13
N LEU A 344 3.78 3.25 13.11
CA LEU A 344 3.47 1.82 13.29
C LEU A 344 4.45 1.17 14.29
N ASP A 345 5.74 1.46 14.16
CA ASP A 345 6.76 0.98 15.08
C ASP A 345 6.54 1.50 16.50
N LEU A 346 6.27 2.80 16.66
CA LEU A 346 5.94 3.38 17.98
C LEU A 346 4.66 2.77 18.56
N SER A 347 3.62 2.57 17.75
CA SER A 347 2.38 1.94 18.21
C SER A 347 2.58 0.49 18.64
N LYS A 348 3.54 -0.23 18.05
CA LYS A 348 3.83 -1.64 18.35
C LYS A 348 4.77 -1.80 19.54
N TYR A 349 5.84 -1.02 19.59
CA TYR A 349 6.97 -1.26 20.49
C TYR A 349 7.07 -0.25 21.65
N ALA A 350 6.42 0.91 21.57
CA ALA A 350 6.37 1.84 22.70
C ALA A 350 5.29 1.42 23.71
N GLU A 351 5.26 2.12 24.84
CA GLU A 351 4.30 1.88 25.93
C GLU A 351 3.55 3.17 26.29
N GLY A 352 2.42 3.02 27.00
CA GLY A 352 1.67 4.12 27.60
C GLY A 352 1.16 5.15 26.57
N GLU A 353 1.26 6.44 26.92
CA GLU A 353 0.74 7.54 26.11
C GLU A 353 1.40 7.64 24.73
N VAL A 354 2.68 7.27 24.62
CA VAL A 354 3.40 7.28 23.34
C VAL A 354 2.79 6.27 22.36
N ALA A 355 2.51 5.05 22.83
CA ALA A 355 1.87 4.03 22.00
C ALA A 355 0.45 4.43 21.58
N SER A 356 -0.33 5.00 22.50
CA SER A 356 -1.69 5.47 22.21
C SER A 356 -1.71 6.63 21.20
N ALA A 357 -0.85 7.63 21.37
CA ALA A 357 -0.75 8.75 20.44
C ALA A 357 -0.25 8.29 19.05
N ALA A 358 0.63 7.28 19.02
CA ALA A 358 1.08 6.69 17.78
C ALA A 358 -0.04 5.90 17.07
N ALA A 359 -0.85 5.14 17.80
CA ALA A 359 -2.01 4.44 17.25
C ALA A 359 -3.03 5.42 16.63
N ASP A 360 -3.30 6.55 17.30
CA ASP A 360 -4.15 7.61 16.77
C ASP A 360 -3.59 8.21 15.48
N ARG A 361 -2.27 8.45 15.44
CA ARG A 361 -1.58 8.94 14.25
C ARG A 361 -1.64 7.94 13.09
N VAL A 362 -1.41 6.66 13.35
CA VAL A 362 -1.55 5.59 12.34
C VAL A 362 -2.99 5.56 11.81
N ALA A 363 -3.99 5.60 12.69
CA ALA A 363 -5.39 5.50 12.29
C ALA A 363 -5.85 6.67 11.40
N LEU A 364 -5.23 7.85 11.57
CA LEU A 364 -5.45 9.02 10.73
C LEU A 364 -4.77 8.88 9.36
N LEU A 365 -3.51 8.43 9.33
CA LEU A 365 -2.67 8.54 8.14
C LEU A 365 -2.76 7.35 7.19
N THR A 366 -3.00 6.13 7.66
CA THR A 366 -3.08 4.95 6.78
C THR A 366 -4.11 5.05 5.65
N PRO A 367 -5.33 5.60 5.81
CA PRO A 367 -6.23 5.80 4.68
C PRO A 367 -5.71 6.82 3.66
N VAL A 368 -5.03 7.88 4.13
CA VAL A 368 -4.40 8.89 3.26
C VAL A 368 -3.25 8.26 2.49
N VAL A 369 -2.35 7.54 3.17
CA VAL A 369 -1.25 6.83 2.54
C VAL A 369 -1.75 5.89 1.45
N LYS A 370 -2.73 5.04 1.77
CA LYS A 370 -3.31 4.09 0.81
C LYS A 370 -3.86 4.80 -0.42
N ALA A 371 -4.82 5.71 -0.25
CA ALA A 371 -5.54 6.28 -1.37
C ALA A 371 -4.73 7.33 -2.12
N PHE A 372 -4.10 8.26 -1.41
CA PHE A 372 -3.37 9.36 -2.04
C PHE A 372 -2.13 8.86 -2.80
N LEU A 373 -1.35 7.93 -2.25
CA LEU A 373 -0.17 7.41 -2.96
C LEU A 373 -0.56 6.48 -4.11
N SER A 374 -1.65 5.72 -4.01
CA SER A 374 -2.10 4.92 -5.16
C SER A 374 -2.59 5.81 -6.31
N ASP A 375 -3.29 6.91 -6.02
CA ASP A 375 -3.69 7.88 -7.04
C ASP A 375 -2.47 8.59 -7.67
N LYS A 376 -1.57 9.14 -6.84
CA LYS A 376 -0.36 9.82 -7.34
C LYS A 376 0.63 8.87 -7.99
N GLY A 377 0.67 7.62 -7.57
CA GLY A 377 1.45 6.56 -8.20
C GLY A 377 0.95 6.21 -9.60
N PHE A 378 -0.38 6.08 -9.76
CA PHE A 378 -1.01 5.89 -11.07
C PHE A 378 -0.77 7.09 -12.00
N GLU A 379 -0.99 8.32 -11.51
CA GLU A 379 -0.68 9.54 -12.27
C GLU A 379 0.79 9.57 -12.72
N GLY A 380 1.72 9.22 -11.82
CA GLY A 380 3.16 9.17 -12.12
C GLY A 380 3.52 8.18 -13.22
N CYS A 381 2.87 7.00 -13.23
CA CYS A 381 3.04 6.01 -14.30
C CYS A 381 2.53 6.52 -15.65
N VAL A 382 1.40 7.24 -15.68
CA VAL A 382 0.84 7.83 -16.90
C VAL A 382 1.73 8.96 -17.42
N ASP A 383 2.18 9.87 -16.56
CA ASP A 383 3.13 10.95 -16.93
C ASP A 383 4.44 10.35 -17.47
N ALA A 384 4.97 9.29 -16.84
CA ALA A 384 6.16 8.59 -17.30
C ALA A 384 5.95 7.89 -18.65
N GLN A 385 4.79 7.25 -18.87
CA GLN A 385 4.42 6.67 -20.16
C GLN A 385 4.40 7.74 -21.27
N GLN A 386 3.85 8.92 -20.97
CA GLN A 386 3.76 10.04 -21.91
C GLN A 386 5.14 10.54 -22.37
N VAL A 387 6.16 10.48 -21.50
CA VAL A 387 7.56 10.85 -21.86
C VAL A 387 8.12 9.99 -22.99
N PHE A 388 7.68 8.72 -23.11
CA PHE A 388 8.09 7.85 -24.22
C PHE A 388 7.38 8.19 -25.55
N GLY A 389 6.32 8.99 -25.52
CA GLY A 389 5.46 9.24 -26.68
C GLY A 389 4.87 7.94 -27.23
N GLY A 390 4.94 7.74 -28.54
CA GLY A 390 4.41 6.53 -29.18
C GLY A 390 4.99 5.23 -28.62
N HIS A 391 6.28 5.19 -28.24
CA HIS A 391 6.90 4.01 -27.63
C HIS A 391 6.28 3.64 -26.28
N GLY A 392 5.71 4.59 -25.54
CA GLY A 392 5.07 4.33 -24.26
C GLY A 392 3.81 3.46 -24.39
N PHE A 393 3.20 3.42 -25.58
CA PHE A 393 2.04 2.59 -25.89
C PHE A 393 2.41 1.21 -26.45
N ILE A 394 3.70 0.95 -26.69
CA ILE A 394 4.20 -0.27 -27.30
C ILE A 394 4.69 -1.21 -26.19
N ARG A 395 4.16 -2.45 -26.18
CA ARG A 395 4.33 -3.42 -25.09
C ARG A 395 5.81 -3.72 -24.80
N GLU A 396 6.65 -3.73 -25.83
CA GLU A 396 8.08 -4.03 -25.72
C GLU A 396 8.86 -3.04 -24.85
N TRP A 397 8.33 -1.83 -24.62
CA TRP A 397 8.92 -0.81 -23.77
C TRP A 397 8.44 -0.88 -22.30
N GLY A 398 7.45 -1.72 -21.99
CA GLY A 398 7.01 -2.02 -20.62
C GLY A 398 6.23 -0.92 -19.89
N MET A 399 6.21 0.33 -20.38
CA MET A 399 5.54 1.44 -19.68
C MET A 399 4.02 1.23 -19.54
N GLU A 400 3.39 0.63 -20.54
CA GLU A 400 1.96 0.32 -20.50
C GLU A 400 1.61 -0.71 -19.41
N GLN A 401 2.51 -1.67 -19.16
CA GLN A 401 2.35 -2.65 -18.09
C GLN A 401 2.32 -1.97 -16.72
N LEU A 402 3.22 -1.02 -16.45
CA LEU A 402 3.26 -0.30 -15.17
C LEU A 402 1.94 0.43 -14.88
N VAL A 403 1.33 1.04 -15.90
CA VAL A 403 0.01 1.70 -15.79
C VAL A 403 -1.09 0.67 -15.48
N ARG A 404 -1.07 -0.51 -16.12
CA ARG A 404 -2.03 -1.58 -15.85
C ARG A 404 -1.87 -2.18 -14.45
N ASP A 405 -0.65 -2.43 -14.03
CA ASP A 405 -0.33 -3.11 -12.79
C ASP A 405 -0.60 -2.23 -11.57
N VAL A 406 -0.35 -0.92 -11.66
CA VAL A 406 -0.60 0.02 -10.54
C VAL A 406 -2.09 0.36 -10.38
N ARG A 407 -2.91 0.20 -11.42
CA ARG A 407 -4.34 0.58 -11.39
C ARG A 407 -5.12 -0.09 -10.25
N ILE A 408 -4.77 -1.33 -9.91
CA ILE A 408 -5.45 -2.10 -8.86
C ILE A 408 -5.24 -1.51 -7.47
N ALA A 409 -4.14 -0.78 -7.23
CA ALA A 409 -3.82 -0.17 -5.94
C ALA A 409 -4.90 0.81 -5.44
N GLN A 410 -5.64 1.42 -6.37
CA GLN A 410 -6.75 2.34 -6.06
C GLN A 410 -8.07 1.61 -5.72
N ILE A 411 -8.15 0.29 -5.95
CA ILE A 411 -9.39 -0.50 -5.91
C ILE A 411 -9.42 -1.45 -4.72
N TYR A 412 -8.44 -2.35 -4.61
CA TYR A 412 -8.45 -3.36 -3.55
C TYR A 412 -8.01 -2.80 -2.19
N GLU A 413 -8.07 -3.63 -1.14
CA GLU A 413 -7.81 -3.22 0.24
C GLU A 413 -8.59 -1.97 0.66
N GLY A 414 -9.84 -1.91 0.18
CA GLY A 414 -10.74 -0.76 0.28
C GLY A 414 -10.45 0.29 -0.79
N ALA A 415 -11.39 0.46 -1.73
CA ALA A 415 -11.30 1.44 -2.80
C ALA A 415 -11.05 2.86 -2.27
N ASN A 416 -10.42 3.71 -3.06
CA ASN A 416 -9.98 5.04 -2.60
C ASN A 416 -11.14 5.91 -2.06
N GLY A 417 -12.34 5.81 -2.64
CA GLY A 417 -13.55 6.45 -2.09
C GLY A 417 -13.94 5.93 -0.69
N ILE A 418 -13.72 4.66 -0.40
CA ILE A 418 -13.95 4.08 0.93
C ILE A 418 -12.89 4.54 1.93
N GLN A 419 -11.63 4.67 1.52
CA GLN A 419 -10.58 5.25 2.37
C GLN A 419 -10.87 6.72 2.68
N ALA A 420 -11.33 7.46 1.67
CA ALA A 420 -11.75 8.85 1.83
C ALA A 420 -12.93 8.99 2.79
N ALA A 421 -13.94 8.13 2.68
CA ALA A 421 -15.07 8.10 3.60
C ALA A 421 -14.66 7.67 5.02
N ASP A 422 -13.71 6.73 5.16
CA ASP A 422 -13.12 6.33 6.44
C ASP A 422 -12.44 7.53 7.11
N LEU A 423 -11.56 8.23 6.38
CA LEU A 423 -10.88 9.43 6.83
C LEU A 423 -11.90 10.49 7.28
N MET A 424 -12.74 10.95 6.35
CA MET A 424 -13.64 12.09 6.58
C MET A 424 -14.69 11.76 7.66
N GLY A 425 -15.34 10.61 7.58
CA GLY A 425 -16.38 10.21 8.51
C GLY A 425 -15.85 9.78 9.86
N ARG A 426 -14.95 8.78 9.90
CA ARG A 426 -14.54 8.14 11.17
C ARG A 426 -13.34 8.81 11.82
N LYS A 427 -12.36 9.31 11.04
CA LYS A 427 -11.10 9.86 11.58
C LYS A 427 -11.11 11.37 11.76
N VAL A 428 -12.10 12.06 11.20
CA VAL A 428 -12.25 13.52 11.29
C VAL A 428 -13.58 13.92 11.92
N VAL A 429 -14.74 13.59 11.33
CA VAL A 429 -16.03 14.07 11.86
C VAL A 429 -16.38 13.40 13.19
N LYS A 430 -16.36 12.06 13.24
CA LYS A 430 -16.78 11.30 14.43
C LYS A 430 -15.95 11.61 15.69
N ASN A 431 -14.66 11.90 15.54
CA ASN A 431 -13.77 12.26 16.65
C ASN A 431 -13.59 13.77 16.81
N LYS A 432 -14.39 14.61 16.13
CA LYS A 432 -14.34 16.08 16.19
C LYS A 432 -12.94 16.64 15.90
N ALA A 433 -12.28 16.07 14.89
CA ALA A 433 -10.93 16.40 14.43
C ALA A 433 -9.83 16.24 15.48
N ALA A 434 -10.04 15.46 16.55
CA ALA A 434 -9.03 15.28 17.61
C ALA A 434 -7.67 14.83 17.04
N PHE A 435 -7.67 13.87 16.11
CA PHE A 435 -6.43 13.37 15.49
C PHE A 435 -5.80 14.42 14.55
N VAL A 436 -6.62 15.17 13.81
CA VAL A 436 -6.15 16.21 12.89
C VAL A 436 -5.47 17.35 13.65
N LYS A 437 -6.03 17.75 14.79
CA LYS A 437 -5.46 18.82 15.63
C LYS A 437 -4.05 18.52 16.10
N THR A 438 -3.77 17.30 16.56
CA THR A 438 -2.42 16.93 16.99
C THR A 438 -1.44 16.86 15.81
N TYR A 439 -1.92 16.51 14.61
CA TYR A 439 -1.08 16.52 13.42
C TYR A 439 -0.75 17.94 12.94
N ILE A 440 -1.75 18.82 12.93
CA ILE A 440 -1.56 20.25 12.60
C ILE A 440 -0.63 20.94 13.60
N ALA A 441 -0.74 20.63 14.90
CA ALA A 441 0.16 21.17 15.91
C ALA A 441 1.63 20.84 15.60
N GLU A 442 1.94 19.57 15.30
CA GLU A 442 3.28 19.14 14.89
C GLU A 442 3.74 19.82 13.60
N MET A 443 2.86 19.97 12.61
CA MET A 443 3.17 20.68 11.36
C MET A 443 3.56 22.14 11.62
N ARG A 444 2.82 22.84 12.50
CA ARG A 444 3.12 24.22 12.89
C ARG A 444 4.45 24.32 13.61
N GLU A 445 4.76 23.39 14.52
CA GLU A 445 6.07 23.33 15.18
C GLU A 445 7.23 23.18 14.19
N VAL A 446 7.06 22.38 13.13
CA VAL A 446 8.08 22.24 12.08
C VAL A 446 8.18 23.51 11.23
N ALA A 447 7.05 24.11 10.87
CA ALA A 447 7.04 25.36 10.13
C ALA A 447 7.77 26.48 10.90
N ASP A 448 7.65 26.52 12.22
CA ASP A 448 8.34 27.50 13.07
C ASP A 448 9.86 27.34 13.08
N ARG A 449 10.38 26.12 12.86
CA ARG A 449 11.83 25.86 12.76
C ARG A 449 12.42 26.17 11.39
N LEU A 450 11.60 26.24 10.34
CA LEU A 450 12.04 26.57 8.97
C LEU A 450 12.37 28.08 8.81
N ASN A 451 13.49 28.53 9.36
CA ASN A 451 13.87 29.95 9.34
C ASN A 451 14.95 30.33 8.33
N ALA A 452 15.43 29.34 7.56
CA ALA A 452 16.45 29.55 6.55
C ALA A 452 15.89 30.30 5.31
N PRO A 453 16.63 31.24 4.71
CA PRO A 453 16.20 31.92 3.48
C PRO A 453 15.83 30.95 2.35
N GLU A 454 16.54 29.84 2.23
CA GLU A 454 16.35 28.80 1.23
C GLU A 454 14.99 28.09 1.36
N THR A 455 14.39 28.09 2.56
CA THR A 455 13.11 27.43 2.83
C THR A 455 11.95 28.42 2.96
N ALA A 456 12.19 29.72 2.81
CA ALA A 456 11.18 30.76 3.04
C ALA A 456 9.91 30.58 2.18
N ARG A 457 10.07 30.25 0.89
CA ARG A 457 8.93 30.01 -0.01
C ARG A 457 8.14 28.77 0.38
N LEU A 458 8.86 27.67 0.64
CA LEU A 458 8.26 26.42 1.08
C LEU A 458 7.50 26.63 2.40
N LYS A 459 8.09 27.30 3.38
CA LYS A 459 7.45 27.64 4.66
C LYS A 459 6.16 28.42 4.44
N SER A 460 6.19 29.49 3.64
CA SER A 460 5.00 30.29 3.36
C SER A 460 3.89 29.44 2.76
N ALA A 461 4.20 28.64 1.74
CA ALA A 461 3.20 27.79 1.08
C ALA A 461 2.68 26.68 2.01
N PHE A 462 3.57 26.10 2.82
CA PHE A 462 3.22 25.06 3.80
C PHE A 462 2.28 25.59 4.89
N VAL A 463 2.59 26.75 5.50
CA VAL A 463 1.72 27.36 6.52
C VAL A 463 0.33 27.66 5.94
N THR A 464 0.26 28.26 4.74
CA THR A 464 -1.03 28.51 4.07
C THR A 464 -1.80 27.21 3.83
N ALA A 465 -1.12 26.14 3.42
CA ALA A 465 -1.76 24.85 3.19
C ALA A 465 -2.29 24.22 4.49
N VAL A 466 -1.56 24.35 5.60
CA VAL A 466 -2.01 23.91 6.93
C VAL A 466 -3.25 24.69 7.38
N ASP A 467 -3.25 26.01 7.25
CA ASP A 467 -4.41 26.85 7.58
C ASP A 467 -5.63 26.48 6.71
N ARG A 468 -5.41 26.17 5.43
CA ARG A 468 -6.46 25.74 4.49
C ARG A 468 -7.09 24.41 4.92
N LEU A 469 -6.25 23.42 5.29
CA LEU A 469 -6.73 22.13 5.79
C LEU A 469 -7.53 22.29 7.09
N GLU A 470 -7.05 23.11 8.03
CA GLU A 470 -7.75 23.39 9.29
C GLU A 470 -9.14 23.99 9.04
N GLY A 471 -9.22 25.02 8.19
CA GLY A 471 -10.47 25.69 7.85
C GLY A 471 -11.47 24.76 7.16
N LEU A 472 -11.03 23.95 6.19
CA LEU A 472 -11.89 22.96 5.52
C LEU A 472 -12.38 21.89 6.50
N THR A 473 -11.51 21.42 7.39
CA THR A 473 -11.85 20.41 8.40
C THR A 473 -12.98 20.93 9.29
N GLN A 474 -12.86 22.15 9.80
CA GLN A 474 -13.86 22.76 10.65
C GLN A 474 -15.18 22.98 9.90
N ARG A 475 -15.12 23.47 8.66
CA ARG A 475 -16.30 23.67 7.80
C ARG A 475 -17.09 22.38 7.60
N VAL A 476 -16.44 21.28 7.22
CA VAL A 476 -17.15 20.01 6.98
C VAL A 476 -17.79 19.48 8.26
N ILE A 477 -17.10 19.59 9.41
CA ILE A 477 -17.68 19.21 10.71
C ILE A 477 -18.95 20.02 11.00
N GLU A 478 -18.91 21.34 10.81
CA GLU A 478 -20.08 22.21 11.03
C GLU A 478 -21.25 21.87 10.12
N LEU A 479 -21.00 21.70 8.82
CA LEU A 479 -22.04 21.37 7.85
C LEU A 479 -22.62 19.97 8.07
N SER A 480 -21.80 19.01 8.49
CA SER A 480 -22.24 17.64 8.76
C SER A 480 -23.25 17.53 9.91
N ALA A 481 -23.31 18.53 10.79
CA ALA A 481 -24.27 18.56 11.89
C ALA A 481 -25.71 18.79 11.40
N SER A 482 -25.90 19.45 10.26
CA SER A 482 -27.21 19.71 9.66
C SER A 482 -27.49 18.86 8.42
N ASN A 483 -26.45 18.41 7.71
CA ASN A 483 -26.57 17.58 6.52
C ASN A 483 -25.53 16.45 6.50
N PRO A 484 -25.91 15.19 6.80
CA PRO A 484 -24.99 14.05 6.79
C PRO A 484 -24.30 13.78 5.45
N ASP A 485 -24.90 14.18 4.33
CA ASP A 485 -24.33 13.96 3.00
C ASP A 485 -23.03 14.76 2.78
N GLU A 486 -22.83 15.84 3.54
CA GLU A 486 -21.62 16.68 3.47
C GLU A 486 -20.34 15.90 3.77
N ILE A 487 -20.44 14.85 4.58
CA ILE A 487 -19.29 14.00 4.92
C ILE A 487 -18.79 13.28 3.66
N ASN A 488 -19.68 12.55 2.97
CA ASN A 488 -19.28 11.75 1.81
C ASN A 488 -19.07 12.60 0.56
N ALA A 489 -19.79 13.72 0.42
CA ALA A 489 -19.59 14.68 -0.65
C ALA A 489 -18.18 15.30 -0.62
N ALA A 490 -17.66 15.62 0.59
CA ALA A 490 -16.32 16.20 0.74
C ALA A 490 -15.19 15.17 0.67
N ALA A 491 -15.48 13.88 0.89
CA ALA A 491 -14.49 12.88 1.30
C ALA A 491 -13.26 12.80 0.39
N VAL A 492 -13.46 12.63 -0.92
CA VAL A 492 -12.37 12.39 -1.87
C VAL A 492 -11.49 13.63 -2.05
N ASP A 493 -12.10 14.79 -2.27
CA ASP A 493 -11.35 16.03 -2.44
C ASP A 493 -10.65 16.47 -1.14
N TYR A 494 -11.28 16.26 0.02
CA TYR A 494 -10.64 16.45 1.31
C TYR A 494 -9.43 15.54 1.49
N LEU A 495 -9.52 14.25 1.10
CA LEU A 495 -8.39 13.32 1.16
C LEU A 495 -7.21 13.81 0.30
N HIS A 496 -7.46 14.35 -0.90
CA HIS A 496 -6.41 14.92 -1.74
C HIS A 496 -5.80 16.20 -1.16
N VAL A 497 -6.63 17.09 -0.57
CA VAL A 497 -6.11 18.26 0.16
C VAL A 497 -5.20 17.78 1.29
N PHE A 498 -5.69 16.87 2.13
CA PHE A 498 -4.93 16.31 3.25
C PHE A 498 -3.61 15.70 2.78
N GLY A 499 -3.62 14.89 1.73
CA GLY A 499 -2.42 14.28 1.14
C GLY A 499 -1.39 15.30 0.64
N LEU A 500 -1.84 16.37 -0.03
CA LEU A 500 -0.96 17.45 -0.49
C LEU A 500 -0.36 18.25 0.68
N VAL A 501 -1.12 18.50 1.76
CA VAL A 501 -0.60 19.12 2.99
C VAL A 501 0.40 18.21 3.68
N SER A 502 0.13 16.90 3.76
CA SER A 502 1.09 15.91 4.25
C SER A 502 2.38 15.90 3.42
N TYR A 503 2.30 16.03 2.10
CA TYR A 503 3.49 16.15 1.25
C TYR A 503 4.24 17.46 1.49
N ALA A 504 3.55 18.58 1.70
CA ALA A 504 4.18 19.84 2.09
C ALA A 504 4.93 19.70 3.42
N TYR A 505 4.35 18.97 4.38
CA TYR A 505 5.02 18.64 5.64
C TYR A 505 6.26 17.76 5.42
N MET A 506 6.18 16.72 4.58
CA MET A 506 7.35 15.88 4.27
C MET A 506 8.47 16.68 3.57
N TRP A 507 8.12 17.59 2.66
CA TRP A 507 9.07 18.51 2.04
C TRP A 507 9.70 19.45 3.06
N ALA A 508 8.91 19.95 4.03
CA ALA A 508 9.43 20.77 5.13
C ALA A 508 10.50 20.01 5.95
N LEU A 509 10.24 18.75 6.32
CA LEU A 509 11.22 17.91 7.04
C LEU A 509 12.48 17.65 6.21
N MET A 510 12.33 17.30 4.93
CA MET A 510 13.48 17.06 4.04
C MET A 510 14.30 18.33 3.82
N ALA A 511 13.64 19.49 3.67
CA ALA A 511 14.30 20.77 3.50
C ALA A 511 15.04 21.20 4.77
N GLU A 512 14.43 21.05 5.95
CA GLU A 512 15.08 21.28 7.25
C GLU A 512 16.38 20.45 7.37
N ALA A 513 16.35 19.18 6.97
CA ALA A 513 17.51 18.30 7.01
C ALA A 513 18.62 18.62 5.99
N ALA A 514 18.28 19.32 4.90
CA ALA A 514 19.17 19.67 3.79
C ALA A 514 19.86 21.03 3.96
N VAL A 515 19.26 21.95 4.72
CA VAL A 515 19.85 23.27 5.02
C VAL A 515 21.22 23.10 5.68
N GLY A 516 22.20 23.88 5.21
CA GLY A 516 23.58 23.83 5.67
C GLY A 516 24.44 22.75 5.01
N LYS A 517 23.87 21.92 4.14
CA LYS A 517 24.58 20.81 3.45
C LYS A 517 24.61 20.95 1.92
N GLN A 518 24.25 22.11 1.38
CA GLN A 518 24.10 22.35 -0.07
C GLN A 518 25.41 22.26 -0.88
N ALA A 519 26.56 22.11 -0.22
CA ALA A 519 27.82 21.78 -0.91
C ALA A 519 27.75 20.41 -1.61
N ASP A 520 26.92 19.50 -1.10
CA ASP A 520 26.55 18.26 -1.78
C ASP A 520 25.31 18.50 -2.66
N SER A 521 25.44 18.14 -3.94
CA SER A 521 24.39 18.27 -4.95
C SER A 521 23.09 17.58 -4.57
N PHE A 522 23.12 16.49 -3.80
CA PHE A 522 21.91 15.81 -3.33
C PHE A 522 21.05 16.75 -2.49
N TYR A 523 21.65 17.45 -1.51
CA TYR A 523 20.92 18.37 -0.65
C TYR A 523 20.52 19.67 -1.38
N ALA A 524 21.34 20.14 -2.32
CA ALA A 524 20.99 21.27 -3.17
C ALA A 524 19.76 20.96 -4.06
N ASP A 525 19.75 19.80 -4.71
CA ASP A 525 18.65 19.35 -5.56
C ASP A 525 17.37 19.12 -4.75
N LYS A 526 17.49 18.63 -3.50
CA LYS A 526 16.35 18.49 -2.58
C LYS A 526 15.66 19.82 -2.30
N LEU A 527 16.43 20.88 -2.03
CA LEU A 527 15.86 22.21 -1.80
C LEU A 527 15.24 22.79 -3.08
N ALA A 528 15.89 22.59 -4.23
CA ALA A 528 15.35 23.02 -5.52
C ALA A 528 14.02 22.32 -5.85
N LEU A 529 13.93 21.01 -5.58
CA LEU A 529 12.71 20.23 -5.82
C LEU A 529 11.60 20.60 -4.81
N ALA A 530 11.95 20.97 -3.58
CA ALA A 530 11.00 21.49 -2.61
C ALA A 530 10.38 22.83 -3.06
N ASP A 531 11.20 23.73 -3.64
CA ASP A 531 10.71 24.98 -4.24
C ASP A 531 9.80 24.72 -5.45
N TYR A 532 10.17 23.76 -6.30
CA TYR A 532 9.32 23.30 -7.40
C TYR A 532 7.98 22.76 -6.88
N PHE A 533 7.99 21.90 -5.87
CA PHE A 533 6.77 21.35 -5.26
C PHE A 533 5.84 22.47 -4.79
N ALA A 534 6.37 23.44 -4.03
CA ALA A 534 5.59 24.56 -3.50
C ALA A 534 4.93 25.40 -4.61
N LEU A 535 5.59 25.53 -5.77
CA LEU A 535 5.11 26.36 -6.87
C LEU A 535 4.25 25.64 -7.91
N ARG A 536 4.50 24.34 -8.12
CA ARG A 536 4.01 23.61 -9.30
C ARG A 536 3.16 22.39 -8.97
N VAL A 537 3.17 21.94 -7.72
CA VAL A 537 2.42 20.76 -7.28
C VAL A 537 1.39 21.16 -6.22
N LEU A 538 1.83 21.77 -5.11
CA LEU A 538 0.95 22.16 -4.00
C LEU A 538 -0.29 23.00 -4.42
N PRO A 539 -0.22 23.90 -5.42
CA PRO A 539 -1.39 24.67 -5.86
C PRO A 539 -2.58 23.83 -6.35
N GLU A 540 -2.41 22.55 -6.70
CA GLU A 540 -3.52 21.63 -7.02
C GLU A 540 -4.56 21.57 -5.88
N MET A 541 -4.09 21.74 -4.64
CA MET A 541 -4.91 21.75 -3.44
C MET A 541 -6.08 22.74 -3.52
N GLU A 542 -5.88 23.90 -4.15
CA GLU A 542 -6.92 24.94 -4.17
C GLU A 542 -8.14 24.56 -5.00
N GLY A 543 -7.95 23.80 -6.08
CA GLY A 543 -9.07 23.25 -6.85
C GLY A 543 -9.87 22.25 -6.02
N ARG A 544 -9.17 21.35 -5.33
CA ARG A 544 -9.76 20.35 -4.42
C ARG A 544 -10.51 21.00 -3.27
N ALA A 545 -9.90 21.99 -2.62
CA ALA A 545 -10.51 22.76 -1.56
C ALA A 545 -11.83 23.42 -1.99
N ARG A 546 -11.87 24.02 -3.19
CA ARG A 546 -13.09 24.62 -3.73
C ARG A 546 -14.19 23.61 -4.02
N MET A 547 -13.83 22.38 -4.42
CA MET A 547 -14.82 21.31 -4.61
C MET A 547 -15.42 20.87 -3.27
N VAL A 548 -14.62 20.78 -2.19
CA VAL A 548 -15.13 20.58 -0.82
C VAL A 548 -16.05 21.72 -0.40
N GLU A 549 -15.69 22.98 -0.70
CA GLU A 549 -16.50 24.15 -0.35
C GLU A 549 -17.85 24.19 -1.07
N GLY A 550 -17.96 23.53 -2.24
CA GLY A 550 -19.18 23.39 -3.03
C GLY A 550 -20.29 22.58 -2.35
N GLY A 551 -19.95 21.76 -1.35
CA GLY A 551 -20.89 21.00 -0.52
C GLY A 551 -21.64 19.90 -1.26
N ALA A 552 -22.59 19.25 -0.57
CA ALA A 552 -23.31 18.09 -1.10
C ALA A 552 -24.40 18.43 -2.13
N ALA A 553 -24.98 19.62 -2.07
CA ALA A 553 -26.18 19.97 -2.83
C ALA A 553 -26.07 19.74 -4.35
N PRO A 554 -24.97 20.14 -5.04
CA PRO A 554 -24.84 19.88 -6.47
C PRO A 554 -24.82 18.38 -6.81
N LEU A 555 -24.21 17.55 -5.96
CA LEU A 555 -24.07 16.11 -6.17
C LEU A 555 -25.40 15.37 -5.93
N MET A 556 -26.15 15.76 -4.90
CA MET A 556 -27.36 15.07 -4.46
C MET A 556 -28.65 15.56 -5.14
N SER A 557 -28.54 16.55 -6.05
CA SER A 557 -29.71 17.15 -6.71
C SER A 557 -30.28 16.32 -7.87
N PHE A 558 -29.54 15.33 -8.37
CA PHE A 558 -29.96 14.50 -9.50
C PHE A 558 -30.77 13.29 -9.02
N GLY A 559 -31.95 13.09 -9.60
CA GLY A 559 -32.72 11.86 -9.38
C GLY A 559 -32.10 10.66 -10.11
N GLU A 560 -32.46 9.45 -9.68
CA GLU A 560 -31.90 8.20 -10.20
C GLU A 560 -32.01 8.09 -11.73
N ALA A 561 -33.15 8.45 -12.32
CA ALA A 561 -33.41 8.37 -13.75
C ALA A 561 -32.55 9.30 -14.64
N TYR A 562 -31.76 10.20 -14.05
CA TYR A 562 -30.81 11.02 -14.80
C TYR A 562 -29.59 10.21 -15.29
N PHE A 563 -29.20 9.19 -14.52
CA PHE A 563 -28.07 8.31 -14.80
C PHE A 563 -28.53 7.05 -15.56
#